data_AF-A0A3A8YXG0-F1
#
_entry.id   AF-A0A3A8YXG0-F1
#
_cell.length_a   1.000
_cell.length_b   1.000
_cell.length_c   1.000
_cell.angle_alpha   90.00
_cell.angle_beta   90.00
_cell.angle_gamma   90.00
#
_symmetry.space_group_name_H-M   'P 1'
#
loop_
_entity.id
_entity.type
_entity.pdbx_description
1 polymer ?
#
loop_
_entity_poly.entity_id
_entity_poly.type
_entity_poly.pdbx_seq_one_letter_code
_entity_poly.pdbx_strand_id
1 'polypeptide(L)'
;MEYLYVSVIFVLSIVEEILFYHVIFRRELVEVSCKKLVPLFLEYIAFLIMTSLGVSLAYMSIAIMATDFYVGCTFTKIRVVENIRYWFISVLLIMLTEMIIITLFRNNTSEASNTYGIWDMVACIIVTVFLLLACRFIKDRKNEGRLLSWKAFLIIIPIVVSIDSCLSVMTYLLGTLQDSFEKRVGLFVFLIAAVGVCVALVIVFRIFQQKEYFEMQSIMEKKYNEEQREYFIRLLEKEEETRGFRHDMINHLLCMQNAIANRNYEEVHNYLSDMLSELDVISCKQYDMGDEIVNVILNYYLTPLQAKCDISVEGYLGTLENISQMDLCTIFSNVLKNATEAVKENGEIRINGKRGRQFVKVVIGNSCLGDV
;
A
#
# COMPACT_ATOMS: atom_id res chain seq x y z
N MET A 1 -17.66 -30.83 -33.43
CA MET A 1 -17.19 -29.45 -33.72
C MET A 1 -17.50 -28.52 -32.55
N GLU A 2 -18.70 -28.53 -31.98
CA GLU A 2 -19.06 -27.69 -30.83
C GLU A 2 -18.14 -27.88 -29.61
N TYR A 3 -17.83 -29.12 -29.22
CA TYR A 3 -16.88 -29.39 -28.12
C TYR A 3 -15.49 -28.78 -28.35
N LEU A 4 -15.03 -28.69 -29.60
CA LEU A 4 -13.76 -28.07 -29.93
C LEU A 4 -13.82 -26.55 -29.70
N TYR A 5 -14.88 -25.88 -30.17
CA TYR A 5 -15.07 -24.44 -29.98
C TYR A 5 -15.15 -24.09 -28.49
N VAL A 6 -15.97 -24.82 -27.75
CA VAL A 6 -16.14 -24.67 -26.29
C VAL A 6 -14.81 -24.84 -25.56
N SER A 7 -14.03 -25.85 -25.93
CA SER A 7 -12.73 -26.11 -25.29
C SER A 7 -11.72 -25.00 -25.55
N VAL A 8 -11.68 -24.49 -26.79
CA VAL A 8 -10.79 -23.39 -27.14
C VAL A 8 -11.20 -22.11 -26.41
N ILE A 9 -12.48 -21.78 -26.39
CA ILE A 9 -13.00 -20.57 -25.72
C ILE A 9 -12.69 -20.61 -24.23
N PHE A 10 -12.89 -21.74 -23.56
CA PHE A 10 -12.55 -21.88 -22.14
C PHE A 10 -11.07 -21.64 -21.85
N VAL A 11 -10.18 -22.14 -22.70
CA VAL A 11 -8.73 -21.91 -22.52
C VAL A 11 -8.38 -20.46 -22.83
N LEU A 12 -8.97 -19.86 -23.86
CA LEU A 12 -8.73 -18.46 -24.21
C LEU A 12 -9.25 -17.51 -23.14
N SER A 13 -10.41 -17.74 -22.53
CA SER A 13 -10.94 -16.86 -21.48
C SER A 13 -9.98 -16.78 -20.28
N ILE A 14 -9.40 -17.91 -19.86
CA ILE A 14 -8.37 -17.93 -18.81
C ILE A 14 -7.14 -17.10 -19.22
N VAL A 15 -6.67 -17.25 -20.46
CA VAL A 15 -5.51 -16.51 -20.96
C VAL A 15 -5.81 -15.01 -21.04
N GLU A 16 -6.99 -14.65 -21.53
CA GLU A 16 -7.45 -13.26 -21.63
C GLU A 16 -7.52 -12.61 -20.27
N GLU A 17 -8.11 -13.27 -19.27
CA GLU A 17 -8.21 -12.72 -17.92
C GLU A 17 -6.82 -12.52 -17.30
N ILE A 18 -5.92 -13.50 -17.44
CA ILE A 18 -4.52 -13.36 -16.99
C ILE A 18 -3.83 -12.16 -17.65
N LEU A 19 -3.98 -12.02 -18.97
CA LEU A 19 -3.41 -10.91 -19.72
C LEU A 19 -4.06 -9.59 -19.32
N PHE A 20 -5.36 -9.57 -19.04
CA PHE A 20 -6.07 -8.37 -18.63
C PHE A 20 -5.55 -7.85 -17.30
N TYR A 21 -5.41 -8.73 -16.30
CA TYR A 21 -4.81 -8.38 -15.01
C TYR A 21 -3.37 -7.87 -15.17
N HIS A 22 -2.58 -8.48 -16.06
CA HIS A 22 -1.20 -8.10 -16.24
C HIS A 22 -1.03 -6.79 -17.04
N VAL A 23 -1.76 -6.63 -18.14
CA VAL A 23 -1.60 -5.54 -19.12
C VAL A 23 -2.38 -4.29 -18.68
N ILE A 24 -3.66 -4.45 -18.34
CA ILE A 24 -4.56 -3.34 -18.02
C ILE A 24 -4.39 -2.95 -16.55
N PHE A 25 -4.46 -3.93 -15.64
CA PHE A 25 -4.36 -3.67 -14.20
C PHE A 25 -2.94 -3.66 -13.65
N ARG A 26 -1.93 -4.04 -14.45
CA ARG A 26 -0.50 -4.05 -14.08
C ARG A 26 -0.22 -4.85 -12.81
N ARG A 27 -0.88 -6.00 -12.69
CA ARG A 27 -0.72 -6.90 -11.55
C ARG A 27 0.38 -7.92 -11.82
N GLU A 28 1.15 -8.19 -10.77
CA GLU A 28 2.14 -9.27 -10.78
C GLU A 28 1.41 -10.61 -10.82
N LEU A 29 1.83 -11.44 -11.78
CA LEU A 29 1.40 -12.82 -11.87
C LEU A 29 2.17 -13.66 -10.87
N VAL A 30 1.47 -14.59 -10.23
CA VAL A 30 2.04 -15.50 -9.23
C VAL A 30 2.20 -16.89 -9.84
N GLU A 31 3.30 -17.57 -9.51
CA GLU A 31 3.43 -18.99 -9.84
C GLU A 31 2.38 -19.82 -9.09
N VAL A 32 1.55 -20.53 -9.85
CA VAL A 32 0.42 -21.29 -9.31
C VAL A 32 0.82 -22.74 -9.07
N SER A 33 0.64 -23.22 -7.85
CA SER A 33 0.84 -24.64 -7.51
C SER A 33 -0.20 -25.54 -8.18
N CYS A 34 0.16 -26.78 -8.55
CA CYS A 34 -0.76 -27.73 -9.19
C CYS A 34 -2.09 -27.94 -8.45
N LYS A 35 -2.11 -27.83 -7.11
CA LYS A 35 -3.35 -27.96 -6.31
C LYS A 35 -4.41 -26.89 -6.64
N LYS A 36 -3.98 -25.68 -7.01
CA LYS A 36 -4.87 -24.58 -7.40
C LYS A 36 -5.36 -24.68 -8.85
N LEU A 37 -4.84 -25.62 -9.65
CA LEU A 37 -5.35 -25.91 -10.99
C LEU A 37 -6.48 -26.93 -10.99
N VAL A 38 -6.64 -27.70 -9.90
CA VAL A 38 -7.69 -28.72 -9.78
C VAL A 38 -9.10 -28.14 -9.97
N PRO A 39 -9.46 -26.99 -9.38
CA PRO A 39 -10.79 -26.40 -9.58
C PRO A 39 -11.04 -25.98 -11.03
N LEU A 40 -10.05 -25.42 -11.72
CA LEU A 40 -10.16 -25.08 -13.15
C LEU A 40 -10.40 -26.31 -14.02
N PHE A 41 -9.76 -27.43 -13.68
CA PHE A 41 -9.99 -28.70 -14.39
C PHE A 41 -11.40 -29.26 -14.14
N LEU A 42 -11.92 -29.13 -12.91
CA LEU A 42 -13.29 -29.51 -12.58
C LEU A 42 -14.32 -28.61 -13.29
N GLU A 43 -14.07 -27.30 -13.36
CA GLU A 43 -14.88 -26.35 -14.11
C GLU A 43 -14.89 -26.66 -15.60
N TYR A 44 -13.74 -27.01 -16.19
CA TYR A 44 -13.66 -27.45 -17.58
C TYR A 44 -14.52 -28.69 -17.86
N ILE A 45 -14.47 -29.70 -16.98
CA ILE A 45 -15.33 -30.89 -17.10
C ILE A 45 -16.80 -30.50 -17.01
N ALA A 46 -17.16 -29.63 -16.05
CA ALA A 46 -18.52 -29.13 -15.92
C ALA A 46 -18.98 -28.37 -17.19
N PHE A 47 -18.09 -27.60 -17.81
CA PHE A 47 -18.34 -26.87 -19.05
C PHE A 47 -18.61 -27.81 -20.25
N LEU A 48 -17.87 -28.92 -20.35
CA LEU A 48 -18.13 -29.97 -21.34
C LEU A 48 -19.48 -30.68 -21.10
N ILE A 49 -19.82 -30.96 -19.83
CA ILE A 49 -21.10 -31.58 -19.46
C ILE A 49 -22.26 -30.64 -19.81
N MET A 50 -22.18 -29.35 -19.48
CA MET A 50 -23.20 -28.36 -19.82
C MET A 50 -23.42 -28.27 -21.34
N THR A 51 -22.33 -28.33 -22.11
CA THR A 51 -22.40 -28.41 -23.58
C THR A 51 -23.14 -29.68 -24.03
N SER A 52 -22.83 -30.85 -23.44
CA SER A 52 -23.48 -32.12 -23.80
C SER A 52 -24.98 -32.15 -23.46
N LEU A 53 -25.38 -31.41 -22.43
CA LEU A 53 -26.77 -31.27 -21.99
C LEU A 53 -27.54 -30.21 -22.79
N GLY A 54 -26.90 -29.51 -23.73
CA GLY A 54 -27.52 -28.44 -24.50
C GLY A 54 -27.98 -27.27 -23.64
N VAL A 55 -27.26 -26.99 -22.55
CA VAL A 55 -27.53 -25.85 -21.66
C VAL A 55 -27.43 -24.55 -22.46
N SER A 56 -28.31 -23.59 -22.16
CA SER A 56 -28.32 -22.31 -22.89
C SER A 56 -27.03 -21.52 -22.71
N LEU A 57 -26.69 -20.74 -23.74
CA LEU A 57 -25.51 -19.86 -23.77
C LEU A 57 -25.41 -18.95 -22.53
N ALA A 58 -26.55 -18.48 -21.99
CA ALA A 58 -26.57 -17.61 -20.82
C ALA A 58 -25.95 -18.27 -19.56
N TYR A 59 -26.25 -19.55 -19.31
CA TYR A 59 -25.66 -20.26 -18.18
C TYR A 59 -24.19 -20.60 -18.43
N MET A 60 -23.81 -20.85 -19.68
CA MET A 60 -22.41 -21.05 -20.07
C MET A 60 -21.60 -19.76 -19.82
N SER A 61 -22.12 -18.59 -20.17
CA SER A 61 -21.46 -17.30 -19.89
C SER A 61 -21.31 -17.04 -18.38
N ILE A 62 -22.30 -17.40 -17.56
CA ILE A 62 -22.18 -17.31 -16.09
C ILE A 62 -21.05 -18.20 -15.57
N ALA A 63 -20.88 -19.40 -16.15
CA ALA A 63 -19.78 -20.29 -15.78
C ALA A 63 -18.41 -19.69 -16.14
N ILE A 64 -18.27 -19.09 -17.33
CA ILE A 64 -17.03 -18.38 -17.72
C ILE A 64 -16.75 -17.24 -16.75
N MET A 65 -17.75 -16.43 -16.42
CA MET A 65 -17.59 -15.35 -15.45
C MET A 65 -17.09 -15.85 -14.08
N ALA A 66 -17.55 -17.02 -13.63
CA ALA A 66 -17.07 -17.64 -12.39
C ALA A 66 -15.60 -18.09 -12.52
N THR A 67 -15.22 -18.66 -13.66
CA THR A 67 -13.84 -19.02 -13.98
C THR A 67 -12.93 -17.78 -13.98
N ASP A 68 -13.33 -16.68 -14.59
CA ASP A 68 -12.56 -15.43 -14.62
C ASP A 68 -12.32 -14.89 -13.19
N PHE A 69 -13.34 -14.96 -12.33
CA PHE A 69 -13.22 -14.56 -10.93
C PHE A 69 -12.20 -15.43 -10.18
N TYR A 70 -12.23 -16.75 -10.42
CA TYR A 70 -11.30 -17.71 -9.84
C TYR A 70 -9.87 -17.47 -10.32
N VAL A 71 -9.69 -17.17 -11.62
CA VAL A 71 -8.39 -16.84 -12.22
C VAL A 71 -7.80 -15.60 -11.55
N GLY A 72 -8.58 -14.52 -11.40
CA GLY A 72 -8.14 -13.31 -10.70
C GLY A 72 -7.67 -13.60 -9.27
N CYS A 73 -8.39 -14.43 -8.52
CA CYS A 73 -8.03 -14.80 -7.14
C CYS A 73 -6.80 -15.70 -7.03
N THR A 74 -6.49 -16.51 -8.05
CA THR A 74 -5.42 -17.52 -7.96
C THR A 74 -4.12 -17.10 -8.61
N PHE A 75 -4.18 -16.38 -9.74
CA PHE A 75 -3.02 -15.97 -10.52
C PHE A 75 -2.50 -14.59 -10.11
N THR A 76 -3.19 -13.84 -9.24
CA THR A 76 -2.76 -12.52 -8.76
C THR A 76 -2.62 -12.48 -7.23
N LYS A 77 -1.79 -11.57 -6.70
CA LYS A 77 -1.63 -11.34 -5.25
C LYS A 77 -2.76 -10.52 -4.61
N ILE A 78 -3.90 -10.36 -5.30
CA ILE A 78 -4.97 -9.45 -4.88
C ILE A 78 -5.87 -10.13 -3.84
N ARG A 79 -6.34 -9.38 -2.84
CA ARG A 79 -7.32 -9.89 -1.88
C ARG A 79 -8.66 -10.12 -2.57
N VAL A 80 -9.41 -11.16 -2.18
CA VAL A 80 -10.70 -11.54 -2.80
C VAL A 80 -11.67 -10.35 -2.93
N VAL A 81 -11.81 -9.56 -1.86
CA VAL A 81 -12.70 -8.37 -1.85
C VAL A 81 -12.25 -7.31 -2.87
N GLU A 82 -10.94 -7.18 -3.05
CA GLU A 82 -10.37 -6.23 -4.00
C GLU A 82 -10.50 -6.73 -5.43
N ASN A 83 -10.43 -8.05 -5.64
CA ASN A 83 -10.55 -8.74 -6.92
C ASN A 83 -11.92 -8.50 -7.58
N ILE A 84 -12.99 -8.43 -6.77
CA ILE A 84 -14.36 -8.15 -7.26
C ILE A 84 -14.38 -6.92 -8.19
N ARG A 85 -13.60 -5.88 -7.86
CA ARG A 85 -13.55 -4.65 -8.65
C ARG A 85 -12.91 -4.84 -10.01
N TYR A 86 -11.82 -5.59 -10.04
CA TYR A 86 -11.06 -5.84 -11.27
C TYR A 86 -11.82 -6.79 -12.18
N TRP A 87 -12.30 -7.89 -11.61
CA TRP A 87 -13.10 -8.90 -12.29
C TRP A 87 -14.31 -8.29 -12.98
N PHE A 88 -15.04 -7.40 -12.31
CA PHE A 88 -16.21 -6.79 -12.93
C PHE A 88 -15.84 -5.88 -14.10
N ILE A 89 -14.71 -5.16 -14.00
CA ILE A 89 -14.21 -4.30 -15.08
C ILE A 89 -13.65 -5.14 -16.24
N SER A 90 -12.93 -6.23 -15.96
CA SER A 90 -12.38 -7.11 -17.00
C SER A 90 -13.48 -7.80 -17.78
N VAL A 91 -14.45 -8.42 -17.11
CA VAL A 91 -15.59 -9.07 -17.75
C VAL A 91 -16.33 -8.11 -18.67
N LEU A 92 -16.64 -6.88 -18.20
CA LEU A 92 -17.34 -5.91 -19.03
C LEU A 92 -16.53 -5.46 -20.25
N LEU A 93 -15.22 -5.25 -20.10
CA LEU A 93 -14.39 -4.82 -21.21
C LEU A 93 -14.15 -5.95 -22.23
N ILE A 94 -13.97 -7.19 -21.78
CA ILE A 94 -13.85 -8.37 -22.65
C ILE A 94 -15.15 -8.54 -23.44
N MET A 95 -16.30 -8.55 -22.76
CA MET A 95 -17.62 -8.65 -23.40
C MET A 95 -17.83 -7.57 -24.45
N LEU A 96 -17.51 -6.31 -24.15
CA LEU A 96 -17.60 -5.20 -25.11
C LEU A 96 -16.72 -5.46 -26.34
N THR A 97 -15.48 -5.90 -26.17
CA THR A 97 -14.58 -6.17 -27.29
C THR A 97 -15.03 -7.33 -28.16
N GLU A 98 -15.48 -8.43 -27.54
CA GLU A 98 -15.99 -9.59 -28.26
C GLU A 98 -17.26 -9.25 -29.03
N MET A 99 -18.20 -8.51 -28.40
CA MET A 99 -19.43 -8.07 -29.05
C MET A 99 -19.17 -7.21 -30.28
N ILE A 100 -18.20 -6.29 -30.20
CA ILE A 100 -17.80 -5.45 -31.35
C ILE A 100 -17.26 -6.34 -32.48
N ILE A 101 -16.37 -7.28 -32.16
CA ILE A 101 -15.75 -8.17 -33.15
C ILE A 101 -16.81 -9.07 -33.79
N ILE A 102 -17.66 -9.71 -32.98
CA ILE A 102 -18.74 -10.57 -33.47
C ILE A 102 -19.66 -9.77 -34.40
N THR A 103 -20.05 -8.55 -34.03
CA THR A 103 -20.94 -7.70 -34.86
C THR A 103 -20.30 -7.32 -36.19
N LEU A 104 -18.97 -7.10 -36.22
CA LEU A 104 -18.24 -6.78 -37.44
C LEU A 104 -18.14 -7.97 -38.41
N PHE A 105 -17.91 -9.18 -37.88
CA PHE A 105 -17.57 -10.34 -38.69
C PHE A 105 -18.77 -11.28 -38.97
N ARG A 106 -19.80 -11.29 -38.12
CA ARG A 106 -21.00 -12.16 -38.24
C ARG A 106 -21.99 -11.69 -39.32
N ASN A 107 -21.57 -10.88 -40.29
CA ASN A 107 -22.50 -10.20 -41.18
C ASN A 107 -23.13 -11.08 -42.29
N ASN A 108 -22.90 -12.41 -42.32
CA ASN A 108 -23.35 -13.27 -43.44
C ASN A 108 -23.76 -14.72 -43.11
N THR A 109 -23.79 -15.16 -41.85
CA THR A 109 -24.19 -16.55 -41.52
C THR A 109 -25.27 -16.54 -40.45
N SER A 110 -26.53 -16.65 -40.89
CA SER A 110 -27.68 -16.83 -40.04
C SER A 110 -27.74 -18.28 -39.55
N GLU A 111 -27.33 -18.51 -38.32
CA GLU A 111 -28.00 -19.46 -37.44
C GLU A 111 -27.64 -19.07 -36.01
N ALA A 112 -28.66 -18.75 -35.20
CA ALA A 112 -28.49 -18.60 -33.77
C ALA A 112 -28.36 -20.02 -33.20
N SER A 113 -27.13 -20.48 -32.99
CA SER A 113 -26.88 -21.70 -32.23
C SER A 113 -27.07 -21.43 -30.74
N ASN A 114 -27.60 -22.41 -30.01
CA ASN A 114 -27.66 -22.36 -28.55
C ASN A 114 -26.29 -22.56 -27.88
N THR A 115 -25.26 -22.83 -28.69
CA THR A 115 -23.88 -23.14 -28.33
C THR A 115 -22.91 -22.16 -29.00
N TYR A 116 -21.69 -22.06 -28.47
CA TYR A 116 -20.63 -21.24 -29.06
C TYR A 116 -20.27 -21.70 -30.47
N GLY A 117 -20.23 -20.74 -31.39
CA GLY A 117 -19.92 -20.93 -32.79
C GLY A 117 -18.48 -20.56 -33.16
N ILE A 118 -18.18 -20.69 -34.45
CA ILE A 118 -16.86 -20.37 -34.99
C ILE A 118 -16.50 -18.88 -34.83
N TRP A 119 -17.49 -17.99 -34.91
CA TRP A 119 -17.27 -16.55 -34.79
C TRP A 119 -16.96 -16.12 -33.36
N ASP A 120 -17.52 -16.81 -32.35
CA ASP A 120 -17.16 -16.58 -30.95
C ASP A 120 -15.70 -16.98 -30.70
N MET A 121 -15.28 -18.15 -31.20
CA MET A 121 -13.89 -18.57 -31.14
C MET A 121 -12.94 -17.60 -31.86
N VAL A 122 -13.31 -17.12 -33.05
CA VAL A 122 -12.50 -16.13 -33.79
C VAL A 122 -12.40 -14.81 -33.02
N ALA A 123 -13.48 -14.38 -32.35
CA ALA A 123 -13.48 -13.18 -31.54
C ALA A 123 -12.50 -13.29 -30.36
N CYS A 124 -12.57 -14.38 -29.57
CA CYS A 124 -11.60 -14.62 -28.49
C CYS A 124 -10.15 -14.67 -29.01
N ILE A 125 -9.90 -15.33 -30.15
CA ILE A 125 -8.55 -15.38 -30.72
C ILE A 125 -8.03 -13.96 -31.04
N ILE A 126 -8.88 -13.11 -31.63
CA ILE A 126 -8.50 -11.73 -31.96
C ILE A 126 -8.22 -10.91 -30.69
N VAL A 127 -9.09 -11.02 -29.66
CA VAL A 127 -8.91 -10.33 -28.38
C VAL A 127 -7.62 -10.78 -27.69
N THR A 128 -7.39 -12.10 -27.60
CA THR A 128 -6.17 -12.68 -27.04
C THR A 128 -4.92 -12.18 -27.77
N VAL A 129 -4.90 -12.18 -29.11
CA VAL A 129 -3.76 -11.67 -29.89
C VAL A 129 -3.52 -10.19 -29.64
N PHE A 130 -4.58 -9.38 -29.57
CA PHE A 130 -4.48 -7.96 -29.26
C PHE A 130 -3.87 -7.72 -27.86
N LEU A 131 -4.33 -8.46 -26.84
CA LEU A 131 -3.80 -8.38 -25.48
C LEU A 131 -2.33 -8.83 -25.40
N LEU A 132 -1.93 -9.87 -26.14
CA LEU A 132 -0.54 -10.30 -26.24
C LEU A 132 0.37 -9.24 -26.89
N LEU A 133 -0.12 -8.57 -27.95
CA LEU A 133 0.61 -7.45 -28.55
C LEU A 133 0.73 -6.30 -27.57
N ALA A 134 -0.36 -5.91 -26.90
CA ALA A 134 -0.35 -4.86 -25.88
C ALA A 134 0.62 -5.19 -24.74
N CYS A 135 0.70 -6.45 -24.31
CA CYS A 135 1.65 -6.93 -23.32
C CYS A 135 3.11 -6.65 -23.72
N ARG A 136 3.45 -6.84 -25.00
CA ARG A 136 4.81 -6.53 -25.50
C ARG A 136 5.14 -5.04 -25.49
N PHE A 137 4.17 -4.17 -25.74
CA PHE A 137 4.38 -2.72 -25.78
C PHE A 137 4.44 -2.06 -24.39
N ILE A 138 3.89 -2.69 -23.35
CA ILE A 138 3.75 -2.09 -22.01
C ILE A 138 4.91 -2.45 -21.05
N LYS A 139 5.89 -3.23 -21.51
CA LYS A 139 6.93 -3.91 -20.70
C LYS A 139 7.82 -3.02 -19.81
N ASP A 140 7.82 -1.69 -19.97
CA ASP A 140 8.84 -0.81 -19.36
C ASP A 140 8.34 0.24 -18.35
N ARG A 141 7.14 0.10 -17.75
CA ARG A 141 6.71 1.05 -16.69
C ARG A 141 6.47 0.37 -15.35
N LYS A 142 7.47 0.46 -14.46
CA LYS A 142 7.50 0.16 -13.01
C LYS A 142 6.45 0.91 -12.15
N ASN A 143 5.31 1.30 -12.72
CA ASN A 143 4.21 1.84 -11.93
C ASN A 143 3.33 0.67 -11.52
N GLU A 144 3.38 0.34 -10.22
CA GLU A 144 2.38 -0.48 -9.55
C GLU A 144 0.99 0.05 -9.91
N GLY A 145 0.14 -0.82 -10.48
CA GLY A 145 -1.26 -0.49 -10.69
C GLY A 145 -1.89 -0.14 -9.35
N ARG A 146 -2.28 1.12 -9.16
CA ARG A 146 -2.92 1.56 -7.92
C ARG A 146 -4.37 1.06 -7.85
N LEU A 147 -4.81 0.75 -6.63
CA LEU A 147 -6.12 0.17 -6.39
C LEU A 147 -7.23 1.17 -6.72
N LEU A 148 -8.22 0.76 -7.49
CA LEU A 148 -9.37 1.61 -7.78
C LEU A 148 -10.21 1.82 -6.51
N SER A 149 -10.35 3.04 -6.01
CA SER A 149 -11.19 3.32 -4.83
C SER A 149 -12.63 2.80 -4.99
N TRP A 150 -13.22 2.29 -3.90
CA TRP A 150 -14.61 1.77 -3.89
C TRP A 150 -15.64 2.80 -4.37
N LYS A 151 -15.41 4.10 -4.09
CA LYS A 151 -16.27 5.19 -4.55
C LYS A 151 -16.24 5.35 -6.08
N ALA A 152 -15.06 5.18 -6.68
CA ALA A 152 -14.90 5.24 -8.14
C ALA A 152 -15.59 4.05 -8.81
N PHE A 153 -15.43 2.86 -8.22
CA PHE A 153 -16.06 1.63 -8.68
C PHE A 153 -17.59 1.76 -8.75
N LEU A 154 -18.23 2.28 -7.69
CA LEU A 154 -19.67 2.49 -7.65
C LEU A 154 -20.21 3.46 -8.72
N ILE A 155 -19.38 4.40 -9.18
CA ILE A 155 -19.76 5.35 -10.24
C ILE A 155 -19.53 4.75 -11.63
N ILE A 156 -18.42 4.04 -11.83
CA ILE A 156 -18.03 3.50 -13.15
C ILE A 156 -18.93 2.35 -13.57
N ILE A 157 -19.28 1.43 -12.66
CA ILE A 157 -20.10 0.26 -12.96
C ILE A 157 -21.41 0.60 -13.69
N PRO A 158 -22.31 1.44 -13.12
CA PRO A 158 -23.59 1.69 -13.74
C PRO A 158 -23.43 2.34 -15.12
N ILE A 159 -22.37 3.13 -15.33
CA ILE A 159 -22.04 3.75 -16.62
C ILE A 159 -21.66 2.67 -17.64
N VAL A 160 -20.72 1.78 -17.30
CA VAL A 160 -20.29 0.70 -18.20
C VAL A 160 -21.43 -0.25 -18.51
N VAL A 161 -22.22 -0.65 -17.51
CA VAL A 161 -23.38 -1.55 -17.69
C VAL A 161 -24.45 -0.90 -18.57
N SER A 162 -24.76 0.39 -18.36
CA SER A 162 -25.72 1.12 -19.20
C SER A 162 -25.25 1.19 -20.65
N ILE A 163 -23.96 1.40 -20.87
CA ILE A 163 -23.38 1.44 -22.20
C ILE A 163 -23.41 0.06 -22.87
N ASP A 164 -23.00 -0.98 -22.17
CA ASP A 164 -23.02 -2.37 -22.66
C ASP A 164 -24.45 -2.79 -23.05
N SER A 165 -25.44 -2.51 -22.17
CA SER A 165 -26.84 -2.79 -22.48
C SER A 165 -27.35 -2.02 -23.71
N CYS A 166 -26.93 -0.77 -23.89
CA CYS A 166 -27.28 0.03 -25.07
C CYS A 166 -26.65 -0.55 -26.35
N LEU A 167 -25.37 -0.94 -26.30
CA LEU A 167 -24.66 -1.57 -27.43
C LEU A 167 -25.27 -2.92 -27.79
N SER A 168 -25.68 -3.72 -26.80
CA SER A 168 -26.37 -4.99 -27.01
C SER A 168 -27.73 -4.80 -27.70
N VAL A 169 -28.53 -3.83 -27.25
CA VAL A 169 -29.80 -3.47 -27.90
C VAL A 169 -29.58 -2.98 -29.34
N MET A 170 -28.56 -2.14 -29.57
CA MET A 170 -28.22 -1.68 -30.92
C MET A 170 -27.79 -2.83 -31.83
N THR A 171 -26.99 -3.77 -31.32
CA THR A 171 -26.57 -4.97 -32.05
C THR A 171 -27.77 -5.84 -32.43
N TYR A 172 -28.71 -6.03 -31.51
CA TYR A 172 -29.96 -6.72 -31.78
C TYR A 172 -30.76 -6.03 -32.90
N LEU A 173 -30.94 -4.70 -32.81
CA LEU A 173 -31.65 -3.92 -33.82
C LEU A 173 -30.99 -4.03 -35.20
N LEU A 174 -29.65 -3.93 -35.28
CA LEU A 174 -28.90 -4.13 -36.53
C LEU A 174 -29.15 -5.51 -37.16
N GLY A 175 -29.29 -6.55 -36.33
CA GLY A 175 -29.62 -7.90 -36.77
C GLY A 175 -31.00 -8.02 -37.42
N THR A 176 -31.96 -7.18 -37.02
CA THR A 176 -33.34 -7.20 -37.56
C THR A 176 -33.52 -6.45 -38.87
N LEU A 177 -32.59 -5.57 -39.23
CA LEU A 177 -32.65 -4.86 -40.51
C LEU A 177 -32.54 -5.87 -41.66
N GLN A 178 -33.23 -5.63 -42.77
CA GLN A 178 -33.09 -6.42 -44.00
C GLN A 178 -32.28 -5.68 -45.07
N ASP A 179 -32.33 -4.34 -45.08
CA ASP A 179 -31.58 -3.54 -46.05
C ASP A 179 -30.08 -3.49 -45.73
N SER A 180 -29.27 -3.85 -46.72
CA SER A 180 -27.81 -3.81 -46.68
C SER A 180 -27.23 -2.40 -46.51
N PHE A 181 -27.95 -1.35 -46.91
CA PHE A 181 -27.51 0.04 -46.74
C PHE A 181 -27.71 0.51 -45.30
N GLU A 182 -28.92 0.34 -44.75
CA GLU A 182 -29.24 0.69 -43.36
C GLU A 182 -28.34 -0.06 -42.36
N LYS A 183 -28.05 -1.34 -42.62
CA LYS A 183 -27.07 -2.11 -41.83
C LYS A 183 -25.68 -1.50 -41.83
N ARG A 184 -25.17 -1.07 -42.99
CA ARG A 184 -23.83 -0.48 -43.11
C ARG A 184 -23.74 0.86 -42.39
N VAL A 185 -24.77 1.69 -42.51
CA VAL A 185 -24.86 2.97 -41.77
C VAL A 185 -24.94 2.71 -40.27
N GLY A 186 -25.80 1.78 -39.84
CA GLY A 186 -25.95 1.45 -38.43
C GLY A 186 -24.69 0.83 -37.81
N LEU A 187 -23.95 -0.01 -38.54
CA LEU A 187 -22.66 -0.55 -38.10
C LEU A 187 -21.60 0.55 -37.97
N PHE A 188 -21.59 1.53 -38.88
CA PHE A 188 -20.69 2.68 -38.77
C PHE A 188 -20.97 3.53 -37.53
N VAL A 189 -22.25 3.83 -37.25
CA VAL A 189 -22.67 4.55 -36.04
C VAL A 189 -22.30 3.77 -34.77
N PHE A 190 -22.51 2.44 -34.78
CA PHE A 190 -22.14 1.55 -33.69
C PHE A 190 -20.64 1.59 -33.39
N LEU A 191 -19.78 1.52 -34.42
CA LEU A 191 -18.34 1.60 -34.23
C LEU A 191 -17.87 2.93 -33.63
N ILE A 192 -18.44 4.05 -34.09
CA ILE A 192 -18.13 5.36 -33.53
C ILE A 192 -18.53 5.43 -32.06
N ALA A 193 -19.73 4.93 -31.71
CA ALA A 193 -20.20 4.88 -30.33
C ALA A 193 -19.30 4.01 -29.46
N ALA A 194 -18.94 2.81 -29.93
CA ALA A 194 -18.06 1.89 -29.23
C ALA A 194 -16.68 2.48 -28.96
N VAL A 195 -16.05 3.13 -29.96
CA VAL A 195 -14.76 3.81 -29.79
C VAL A 195 -14.88 4.97 -28.79
N GLY A 196 -15.94 5.78 -28.91
CA GLY A 196 -16.20 6.89 -27.99
C GLY A 196 -16.33 6.43 -26.53
N VAL A 197 -17.01 5.31 -26.31
CA VAL A 197 -17.14 4.64 -25.02
C VAL A 197 -15.79 4.19 -24.48
N CYS A 198 -15.01 3.46 -25.28
CA CYS A 198 -13.69 2.97 -24.85
C CYS A 198 -12.79 4.14 -24.43
N VAL A 199 -12.78 5.22 -25.20
CA VAL A 199 -12.03 6.44 -24.88
C VAL A 199 -12.53 7.07 -23.58
N ALA A 200 -13.85 7.19 -23.40
CA ALA A 200 -14.44 7.75 -22.19
C ALA A 200 -14.07 6.93 -20.94
N LEU A 201 -14.12 5.60 -21.02
CA LEU A 201 -13.73 4.72 -19.90
C LEU A 201 -12.25 4.87 -19.54
N VAL A 202 -11.37 4.98 -20.53
CA VAL A 202 -9.94 5.23 -20.29
C VAL A 202 -9.72 6.59 -19.62
N ILE A 203 -10.41 7.64 -20.07
CA ILE A 203 -10.31 8.98 -19.48
C ILE A 203 -10.80 8.96 -18.03
N VAL A 204 -11.97 8.38 -17.78
CA VAL A 204 -12.54 8.27 -16.44
C VAL A 204 -11.60 7.51 -15.50
N PHE A 205 -11.08 6.36 -15.95
CA PHE A 205 -10.10 5.58 -15.19
C PHE A 205 -8.85 6.41 -14.85
N ARG A 206 -8.33 7.18 -15.81
CA ARG A 206 -7.18 8.08 -15.59
C ARG A 206 -7.49 9.19 -14.59
N ILE A 207 -8.66 9.82 -14.67
CA ILE A 207 -9.09 10.88 -13.74
C ILE A 207 -9.16 10.33 -12.32
N PHE A 208 -9.75 9.14 -12.12
CA PHE A 208 -9.85 8.53 -10.80
C PHE A 208 -8.48 8.16 -10.23
N GLN A 209 -7.58 7.58 -11.03
CA GLN A 209 -6.21 7.32 -10.60
C GLN A 209 -5.48 8.61 -10.21
N GLN A 210 -5.66 9.68 -10.97
CA GLN A 210 -5.04 10.97 -10.70
C GLN A 210 -5.61 11.62 -9.42
N LYS A 211 -6.92 11.54 -9.21
CA LYS A 211 -7.56 12.06 -7.99
C LYS A 211 -7.03 11.37 -6.73
N GLU A 212 -6.92 10.05 -6.76
CA GLU A 212 -6.39 9.28 -5.62
C GLU A 212 -4.90 9.60 -5.35
N TYR A 213 -4.13 9.85 -6.41
CA TYR A 213 -2.77 10.34 -6.29
C TYR A 213 -2.69 11.70 -5.57
N PHE A 214 -3.53 12.66 -5.97
CA PHE A 214 -3.59 13.98 -5.35
C PHE A 214 -4.09 13.94 -3.89
N GLU A 215 -5.10 13.11 -3.59
CA GLU A 215 -5.58 12.94 -2.21
C GLU A 215 -4.47 12.38 -1.30
N MET A 216 -3.72 11.39 -1.78
CA MET A 216 -2.58 10.84 -1.05
C MET A 216 -1.48 11.89 -0.83
N GLN A 217 -1.13 12.66 -1.87
CA GLN A 217 -0.15 13.74 -1.73
C GLN A 217 -0.59 14.77 -0.70
N SER A 218 -1.86 15.17 -0.71
CA SER A 218 -2.39 16.13 0.27
C SER A 218 -2.34 15.59 1.71
N ILE A 219 -2.60 14.29 1.92
CA ILE A 219 -2.47 13.67 3.25
C ILE A 219 -1.00 13.68 3.70
N MET A 220 -0.08 13.32 2.81
CA MET A 220 1.36 13.32 3.14
C MET A 220 1.87 14.73 3.45
N GLU A 221 1.45 15.74 2.66
CA GLU A 221 1.79 17.14 2.92
C GLU A 221 1.24 17.64 4.26
N LYS A 222 0.00 17.28 4.62
CA LYS A 222 -0.58 17.64 5.93
C LYS A 222 0.22 17.03 7.07
N LYS A 223 0.53 15.74 6.98
CA LYS A 223 1.34 15.03 7.98
C LYS A 223 2.72 15.67 8.12
N TYR A 224 3.37 15.97 7.01
CA TYR A 224 4.66 16.63 7.00
C TYR A 224 4.62 18.03 7.66
N ASN A 225 3.58 18.83 7.37
CA ASN A 225 3.38 20.13 8.01
C ASN A 225 3.11 20.02 9.53
N GLU A 226 2.36 19.00 9.96
CA GLU A 226 2.13 18.73 11.39
C GLU A 226 3.44 18.38 12.11
N GLU A 227 4.25 17.50 11.52
CA GLU A 227 5.58 17.13 12.06
C GLU A 227 6.52 18.36 12.15
N GLN A 228 6.54 19.22 11.12
CA GLN A 228 7.29 20.48 11.15
C GLN A 228 6.80 21.43 12.25
N ARG A 229 5.48 21.54 12.44
CA ARG A 229 4.90 22.37 13.49
C ARG A 229 5.31 21.88 14.88
N GLU A 230 5.21 20.58 15.13
CA GLU A 230 5.65 19.99 16.41
C GLU A 230 7.15 20.17 16.65
N TYR A 231 7.96 20.07 15.60
CA TYR A 231 9.39 20.39 15.69
C TYR A 231 9.62 21.85 16.10
N PHE A 232 8.90 22.79 15.48
CA PHE A 232 9.03 24.21 15.80
C PHE A 232 8.57 24.55 17.23
N ILE A 233 7.48 23.93 17.70
CA ILE A 233 7.02 24.09 19.09
C ILE A 233 8.10 23.62 20.07
N ARG A 234 8.67 22.43 19.85
CA ARG A 234 9.79 21.91 20.69
C ARG A 234 11.02 22.81 20.66
N LEU A 235 11.30 23.44 19.51
CA LEU A 235 12.40 24.39 19.40
C LEU A 235 12.15 25.65 20.24
N LEU A 236 10.91 26.17 20.23
CA LEU A 236 10.53 27.32 21.06
C LEU A 236 10.58 26.99 22.56
N GLU A 237 10.06 25.82 22.96
CA GLU A 237 10.13 25.36 24.36
C GLU A 237 11.58 25.27 24.84
N LYS A 238 12.47 24.72 24.01
CA LYS A 238 13.91 24.66 24.31
C LYS A 238 14.55 26.04 24.37
N GLU A 239 14.15 26.98 23.51
CA GLU A 239 14.64 28.35 23.55
C GLU A 239 14.21 29.05 24.85
N GLU A 240 12.96 28.85 25.26
CA GLU A 240 12.41 29.42 26.49
C GLU A 240 13.10 28.85 27.73
N GLU A 241 13.32 27.53 27.77
CA GLU A 241 14.12 26.86 28.82
C GLU A 241 15.55 27.43 28.87
N THR A 242 16.20 27.56 27.71
CA THR A 242 17.56 28.16 27.61
C THR A 242 17.56 29.61 28.08
N ARG A 243 16.50 30.38 27.79
CA ARG A 243 16.36 31.77 28.24
C ARG A 243 16.16 31.85 29.75
N GLY A 244 15.34 30.97 30.32
CA GLY A 244 15.17 30.82 31.77
C GLY A 244 16.49 30.53 32.46
N PHE A 245 17.20 29.50 31.98
CA PHE A 245 18.53 29.15 32.50
C PHE A 245 19.53 30.32 32.45
N ARG A 246 19.62 31.03 31.32
CA ARG A 246 20.49 32.22 31.21
C ARG A 246 20.12 33.33 32.18
N HIS A 247 18.82 33.58 32.36
CA HIS A 247 18.33 34.60 33.29
C HIS A 247 18.73 34.27 34.73
N ASP A 248 18.55 33.01 35.14
CA ASP A 248 18.90 32.57 36.49
C ASP A 248 20.42 32.63 36.71
N MET A 249 21.21 32.21 35.72
CA MET A 249 22.67 32.38 35.75
C MET A 249 23.11 33.83 35.91
N ILE A 250 22.48 34.78 35.19
CA ILE A 250 22.80 36.21 35.33
C ILE A 250 22.50 36.68 36.76
N ASN A 251 21.38 36.25 37.34
CA ASN A 251 21.02 36.62 38.72
C ASN A 251 22.02 36.07 39.73
N HIS A 252 22.43 34.81 39.61
CA HIS A 252 23.48 34.23 40.46
C HIS A 252 24.80 35.01 40.36
N LEU A 253 25.22 35.40 39.15
CA LEU A 253 26.42 36.20 38.92
C LEU A 253 26.32 37.61 39.54
N LEU A 254 25.15 38.25 39.47
CA LEU A 254 24.90 39.55 40.11
C LEU A 254 24.93 39.45 41.64
N CYS A 255 24.35 38.40 42.22
CA CYS A 255 24.41 38.15 43.67
C CYS A 255 25.86 38.00 44.14
N MET A 256 26.69 37.23 43.43
CA MET A 256 28.11 37.08 43.73
C MET A 256 28.87 38.41 43.59
N GLN A 257 28.61 39.19 42.54
CA GLN A 257 29.25 40.49 42.33
C GLN A 257 28.96 41.46 43.49
N ASN A 258 27.72 41.50 43.98
CA ASN A 258 27.32 42.35 45.11
C ASN A 258 27.96 41.90 46.43
N ALA A 259 28.02 40.60 46.70
CA ALA A 259 28.65 40.07 47.91
C ALA A 259 30.18 40.33 47.95
N ILE A 260 30.85 40.25 46.79
CA ILE A 260 32.28 40.63 46.66
C ILE A 260 32.47 42.14 46.90
N ALA A 261 31.59 43.00 46.36
CA ALA A 261 31.66 44.45 46.56
C ALA A 261 31.54 44.84 48.05
N ASN A 262 30.78 44.06 48.82
CA ASN A 262 30.61 44.24 50.27
C ASN A 262 31.72 43.60 51.12
N ARG A 263 32.77 43.02 50.50
CA ARG A 263 33.88 42.30 51.15
C ARG A 263 33.45 41.07 51.99
N ASN A 264 32.27 40.52 51.73
CA ASN A 264 31.75 39.31 52.38
C ASN A 264 32.22 38.04 51.65
N TYR A 265 33.52 37.75 51.73
CA TYR A 265 34.12 36.64 50.98
C TYR A 265 33.65 35.25 51.45
N GLU A 266 33.24 35.11 52.72
CA GLU A 266 32.76 33.85 53.30
C GLU A 266 31.36 33.48 52.77
N GLU A 267 30.51 34.48 52.56
CA GLU A 267 29.16 34.33 51.97
C GLU A 267 29.24 33.92 50.49
N VAL A 268 30.18 34.52 49.74
CA VAL A 268 30.45 34.13 48.35
C VAL A 268 30.94 32.68 48.28
N HIS A 269 31.84 32.27 49.16
CA HIS A 269 32.35 30.89 49.19
C HIS A 269 31.23 29.88 49.43
N ASN A 270 30.36 30.14 50.40
CA ASN A 270 29.22 29.25 50.69
C ASN A 270 28.20 29.23 49.55
N TYR A 271 27.85 30.39 48.99
CA TYR A 271 26.91 30.48 47.87
C TYR A 271 27.43 29.76 46.61
N LEU A 272 28.73 29.87 46.34
CA LEU A 272 29.40 29.22 45.21
C LEU A 272 29.51 27.70 45.43
N SER A 273 29.73 27.27 46.68
CA SER A 273 29.71 25.85 47.08
C SER A 273 28.30 25.25 46.94
N ASP A 274 27.26 25.97 47.34
CA ASP A 274 25.86 25.52 47.22
C ASP A 274 25.47 25.40 45.73
N MET A 275 25.78 26.40 44.92
CA MET A 275 25.60 26.36 43.46
C MET A 275 26.34 25.19 42.80
N LEU A 276 27.61 24.97 43.17
CA LEU A 276 28.40 23.86 42.64
C LEU A 276 27.85 22.51 43.10
N SER A 277 27.29 22.42 44.32
CA SER A 277 26.64 21.20 44.81
C SER A 277 25.33 20.89 44.07
N GLU A 278 24.54 21.90 43.72
CA GLU A 278 23.35 21.73 42.86
C GLU A 278 23.73 21.29 41.45
N LEU A 279 24.82 21.84 40.90
CA LEU A 279 25.37 21.43 39.61
C LEU A 279 26.00 20.03 39.66
N ASP A 280 26.62 19.63 40.77
CA ASP A 280 27.15 18.27 40.98
C ASP A 280 26.03 17.24 41.19
N VAL A 281 24.89 17.62 41.76
CA VAL A 281 23.69 16.75 41.78
C VAL A 281 23.12 16.54 40.37
N ILE A 282 23.30 17.52 39.47
CA ILE A 282 22.94 17.42 38.05
C ILE A 282 24.01 16.65 37.25
N SER A 283 25.30 16.76 37.60
CA SER A 283 26.42 16.10 36.92
C SER A 283 26.61 14.63 37.35
N CYS A 284 26.41 14.32 38.63
CA CYS A 284 26.57 12.97 39.21
C CYS A 284 25.42 12.01 38.86
N LYS A 285 24.41 12.47 38.12
CA LYS A 285 23.26 11.67 37.70
C LYS A 285 23.20 11.40 36.20
N GLN A 286 24.25 11.73 35.45
CA GLN A 286 24.29 11.50 34.02
C GLN A 286 24.88 10.14 33.67
N TYR A 287 24.08 9.27 33.07
CA TYR A 287 24.56 8.03 32.47
C TYR A 287 25.42 8.38 31.24
N ASP A 288 26.70 8.02 31.29
CA ASP A 288 27.68 8.28 30.24
C ASP A 288 28.27 6.97 29.68
N MET A 289 28.03 6.73 28.40
CA MET A 289 28.56 5.61 27.61
C MET A 289 29.48 6.10 26.49
N GLY A 290 29.85 7.38 26.46
CA GLY A 290 30.81 7.97 25.52
C GLY A 290 30.26 8.40 24.15
N ASP A 291 28.96 8.26 23.91
CA ASP A 291 28.30 8.79 22.71
C ASP A 291 27.21 9.79 23.10
N GLU A 292 27.29 11.01 22.57
CA GLU A 292 26.45 12.14 22.96
C GLU A 292 24.95 11.85 22.77
N ILE A 293 24.57 11.21 21.66
CA ILE A 293 23.18 10.88 21.36
C ILE A 293 22.69 9.79 22.31
N VAL A 294 23.49 8.73 22.50
CA VAL A 294 23.14 7.65 23.44
C VAL A 294 22.98 8.19 24.86
N ASN A 295 23.87 9.07 25.31
CA ASN A 295 23.82 9.69 26.63
C ASN A 295 22.56 10.52 26.82
N VAL A 296 22.19 11.34 25.84
CA VAL A 296 20.95 12.14 25.92
C VAL A 296 19.72 11.24 26.08
N ILE A 297 19.65 10.14 25.33
CA ILE A 297 18.50 9.23 25.36
C ILE A 297 18.45 8.43 26.66
N LEU A 298 19.61 7.93 27.13
CA LEU A 298 19.70 7.21 28.40
C LEU A 298 19.19 8.07 29.55
N ASN A 299 19.64 9.32 29.63
CA ASN A 299 19.22 10.24 30.69
C ASN A 299 17.74 10.61 30.56
N TYR A 300 17.22 10.83 29.35
CA TYR A 300 15.79 11.10 29.16
C TYR A 300 14.89 9.99 29.73
N TYR A 301 15.21 8.72 29.49
CA TYR A 301 14.38 7.58 29.91
C TYR A 301 14.63 7.12 31.35
N LEU A 302 15.87 7.19 31.84
CA LEU A 302 16.25 6.58 33.11
C LEU A 302 16.20 7.55 34.29
N THR A 303 16.47 8.85 34.08
CA THR A 303 16.44 9.85 35.15
C THR A 303 15.09 9.91 35.90
N PRO A 304 13.92 9.84 35.23
CA PRO A 304 12.62 9.80 35.93
C PRO A 304 12.40 8.57 36.82
N LEU A 305 13.11 7.46 36.55
CA LEU A 305 12.92 6.18 37.22
C LEU A 305 13.90 5.94 38.38
N GLN A 306 14.94 6.76 38.52
CA GLN A 306 15.97 6.63 39.57
C GLN A 306 15.42 6.58 40.99
N ALA A 307 14.29 7.23 41.26
CA ALA A 307 13.67 7.23 42.58
C ALA A 307 12.83 5.96 42.88
N LYS A 308 12.54 5.14 41.86
CA LYS A 308 11.56 4.04 41.93
C LYS A 308 12.12 2.68 41.53
N CYS A 309 13.24 2.66 40.81
CA CYS A 309 13.85 1.44 40.26
C CYS A 309 15.35 1.45 40.54
N ASP A 310 15.95 0.26 40.67
CA ASP A 310 17.39 0.10 40.70
C ASP A 310 17.94 0.11 39.26
N ILE A 311 18.80 1.06 38.93
CA ILE A 311 19.28 1.29 37.56
C ILE A 311 20.79 1.21 37.54
N SER A 312 21.33 0.22 36.83
CA SER A 312 22.76 0.06 36.57
C SER A 312 23.07 0.25 35.08
N VAL A 313 24.01 1.15 34.80
CA VAL A 313 24.49 1.43 33.44
C VAL A 313 26.01 1.29 33.46
N GLU A 314 26.51 0.28 32.77
CA GLU A 314 27.93 -0.09 32.78
C GLU A 314 28.49 -0.25 31.37
N GLY A 315 29.68 0.30 31.14
CA GLY A 315 30.41 0.12 29.89
C GLY A 315 30.67 1.42 29.15
N TYR A 316 31.38 1.30 28.03
CA TYR A 316 31.77 2.45 27.21
C TYR A 316 31.71 2.07 25.74
N LEU A 317 30.93 2.84 24.98
CA LEU A 317 30.72 2.70 23.55
C LEU A 317 31.64 3.66 22.77
N GLY A 318 31.90 4.86 23.30
CA GLY A 318 32.55 5.94 22.53
C GLY A 318 31.73 6.34 21.31
N THR A 319 32.22 7.30 20.51
CA THR A 319 31.48 7.82 19.36
C THR A 319 31.17 6.74 18.33
N LEU A 320 29.90 6.69 17.90
CA LEU A 320 29.37 5.70 16.94
C LEU A 320 29.22 6.30 15.54
N GLU A 321 30.33 6.35 14.79
CA GLU A 321 30.40 7.04 13.49
C GLU A 321 29.70 6.33 12.32
N ASN A 322 29.53 5.00 12.41
CA ASN A 322 28.99 4.17 11.32
C ASN A 322 27.45 4.07 11.29
N ILE A 323 26.76 4.84 12.13
CA ILE A 323 25.30 4.86 12.23
C ILE A 323 24.82 6.31 12.37
N SER A 324 23.70 6.64 11.74
CA SER A 324 23.18 8.01 11.81
C SER A 324 22.64 8.33 13.20
N GLN A 325 22.72 9.60 13.61
CA GLN A 325 22.16 10.07 14.88
C GLN A 325 20.66 9.78 14.99
N MET A 326 19.93 9.82 13.87
CA MET A 326 18.49 9.52 13.81
C MET A 326 18.21 8.02 14.05
N ASP A 327 19.01 7.14 13.46
CA ASP A 327 18.87 5.69 13.66
C ASP A 327 19.25 5.29 15.08
N LEU A 328 20.31 5.88 15.66
CA LEU A 328 20.65 5.73 17.08
C LEU A 328 19.48 6.14 17.97
N CYS A 329 18.88 7.30 17.69
CA CYS A 329 17.70 7.77 18.40
C CYS A 329 16.55 6.76 18.33
N THR A 330 16.25 6.28 17.12
CA THR A 330 15.16 5.32 16.90
C THR A 330 15.40 4.00 17.61
N ILE A 331 16.61 3.45 17.55
CA ILE A 331 16.94 2.16 18.17
C ILE A 331 16.91 2.26 19.70
N PHE A 332 17.64 3.24 20.27
CA PHE A 332 17.74 3.36 21.72
C PHE A 332 16.43 3.80 22.36
N SER A 333 15.69 4.75 21.76
CA SER A 333 14.38 5.16 22.30
C SER A 333 13.39 4.01 22.34
N ASN A 334 13.31 3.19 21.27
CA ASN A 334 12.39 2.05 21.24
C ASN A 334 12.75 0.99 22.29
N VAL A 335 14.03 0.63 22.42
CA VAL A 335 14.44 -0.41 23.37
C VAL A 335 14.36 0.07 24.82
N LEU A 336 14.77 1.32 25.08
CA LEU A 336 14.68 1.90 26.42
C LEU A 336 13.23 2.12 26.83
N LYS A 337 12.39 2.64 25.94
CA LYS A 337 10.95 2.78 26.19
C LYS A 337 10.34 1.45 26.61
N ASN A 338 10.59 0.38 25.85
CA ASN A 338 10.10 -0.96 26.18
C ASN A 338 10.56 -1.42 27.57
N ALA A 339 11.83 -1.21 27.91
CA ALA A 339 12.37 -1.55 29.23
C ALA A 339 11.73 -0.72 30.36
N THR A 340 11.54 0.58 30.14
CA THR A 340 10.93 1.50 31.10
C THR A 340 9.42 1.30 31.29
N GLU A 341 8.70 0.85 30.27
CA GLU A 341 7.26 0.55 30.36
C GLU A 341 7.00 -0.79 31.05
N ALA A 342 7.91 -1.76 30.87
CA ALA A 342 7.76 -3.11 31.42
C ALA A 342 8.19 -3.22 32.90
N VAL A 343 9.01 -2.29 33.39
CA VAL A 343 9.51 -2.30 34.79
C VAL A 343 8.47 -1.70 35.74
N LYS A 344 8.23 -2.36 36.88
CA LYS A 344 7.35 -1.88 37.96
C LYS A 344 8.16 -1.21 39.06
N GLU A 345 7.50 -0.55 40.01
CA GLU A 345 8.15 0.03 41.19
C GLU A 345 8.93 -1.06 41.97
N ASN A 346 10.16 -0.72 42.38
CA ASN A 346 11.19 -1.60 42.93
C ASN A 346 11.75 -2.66 41.97
N GLY A 347 11.54 -2.49 40.66
CA GLY A 347 12.19 -3.30 39.63
C GLY A 347 13.63 -2.87 39.34
N GLU A 348 14.32 -3.66 38.52
CA GLU A 348 15.71 -3.44 38.13
C GLU A 348 15.83 -3.22 36.61
N ILE A 349 16.65 -2.25 36.19
CA ILE A 349 17.07 -2.06 34.79
C ILE A 349 18.60 -2.13 34.73
N ARG A 350 19.13 -3.04 33.91
CA ARG A 350 20.57 -3.18 33.64
C ARG A 350 20.88 -2.90 32.19
N ILE A 351 21.84 -2.01 31.95
CA ILE A 351 22.34 -1.68 30.62
C ILE A 351 23.84 -1.93 30.60
N ASN A 352 24.28 -2.80 29.69
CA ASN A 352 25.69 -3.12 29.51
C ASN A 352 26.15 -2.84 28.06
N GLY A 353 27.13 -1.95 27.93
CA GLY A 353 27.73 -1.55 26.66
C GLY A 353 29.14 -2.10 26.48
N LYS A 354 29.40 -2.79 25.36
CA LYS A 354 30.73 -3.29 25.01
C LYS A 354 31.11 -2.97 23.57
N ARG A 355 32.21 -2.23 23.41
CA ARG A 355 32.86 -2.01 22.11
C ARG A 355 33.91 -3.10 21.84
N GLY A 356 33.69 -3.86 20.77
CA GLY A 356 34.68 -4.76 20.16
C GLY A 356 35.45 -4.06 19.04
N ARG A 357 36.39 -4.78 18.40
CA ARG A 357 37.18 -4.23 17.28
C ARG A 357 36.35 -3.97 16.00
N GLN A 358 35.29 -4.75 15.79
CA GLN A 358 34.47 -4.70 14.57
C GLN A 358 32.96 -4.57 14.83
N PHE A 359 32.56 -4.54 16.10
CA PHE A 359 31.16 -4.47 16.48
C PHE A 359 31.00 -3.71 17.79
N VAL A 360 29.80 -3.18 17.98
CA VAL A 360 29.35 -2.63 19.26
C VAL A 360 28.16 -3.47 19.71
N LYS A 361 28.17 -3.90 20.97
CA LYS A 361 27.09 -4.67 21.57
C LYS A 361 26.54 -3.89 22.76
N VAL A 362 25.23 -3.69 22.75
CA VAL A 362 24.49 -3.13 23.88
C VAL A 362 23.44 -4.15 24.30
N VAL A 363 23.38 -4.44 25.60
CA VAL A 363 22.40 -5.34 26.20
C VAL A 363 21.61 -4.53 27.22
N ILE A 364 20.30 -4.48 27.04
CA ILE A 364 19.36 -3.84 27.97
C ILE A 364 18.47 -4.95 28.51
N GLY A 365 18.40 -5.08 29.83
CA GLY A 365 17.53 -6.02 30.52
C GLY A 365 16.76 -5.32 31.62
N ASN A 366 15.53 -5.75 31.86
CA ASN A 366 14.70 -5.29 32.95
C ASN A 366 14.09 -6.47 33.72
N SER A 367 13.80 -6.28 35.00
CA SER A 367 13.07 -7.26 35.79
C SER A 367 11.61 -7.34 35.35
N CYS A 368 11.08 -8.55 35.23
CA CYS A 368 9.65 -8.81 35.02
C CYS A 368 9.11 -9.65 36.20
N LEU A 369 7.99 -9.23 36.80
CA LEU A 369 7.18 -10.14 37.61
C LEU A 369 6.38 -10.98 36.64
N GLY A 370 6.66 -12.28 36.60
CA GLY A 370 5.86 -13.22 35.82
C GLY A 370 4.43 -13.21 36.37
N ASP A 371 3.46 -12.88 35.52
CA ASP A 371 2.12 -13.41 35.72
C ASP A 371 2.26 -14.93 35.52
N VAL A 372 2.26 -15.68 36.64
CA VAL A 372 2.13 -17.15 36.64
C VAL A 372 0.68 -17.50 36.36
#